data_AF-A0A3C1WIR8-F1
#
_entry.id   AF-A0A3C1WIR8-F1
#
_cell.length_a   1.000
_cell.length_b   1.000
_cell.length_c   1.000
_cell.angle_alpha   90.00
_cell.angle_beta   90.00
_cell.angle_gamma   90.00
#
_symmetry.space_group_name_H-M   'P 1'
#
loop_
_entity.id
_entity.type
_entity.pdbx_description
1 polymer ?
#
loop_
_entity_poly.entity_id
_entity_poly.type
_entity_poly.pdbx_seq_one_letter_code
_entity_poly.pdbx_strand_id
1 'polypeptide(L)'
;MDFTLKKGIFNPLMNFQDLVLTLQRYWSQRGCLIAQPYDMEKGAATFNPSTFLRSLGPEPFNAAFIEPCRRPKDGRYGDNPNRMQHYYQFQVVLKPSPLDILDLYIGSLREIGIDPSEHDIRFVHDDWESPTLGAWGLGWEVWLDGQEVTQFTYFQQVGGLDLKPVMGEITYGLERLCMYLQGVDNVFKLKYNDTVTYGDIYHQNEVQYSKHNFEESDTSLHYALFDRFEKECARLCAVELPAPAFDYCMKASHAFNLLDARGAISVNERQGYILRVRALAKTVAEAWLRNRETMGFPMMRVPAASPVGVSGRTPLQNAPQGGEGVAPLLIELGVEEMPARVFGPLLRDLPGLIDKHLKPAGLDAKDVKVFATARRIGISASSVLTRQPDQKLALKGPPANMAKDASGNWTQAAVAFAKKNGLTAEQLEIRDNYLFAESEKKGRDALEILAEIVPKIFSDIHWYKTMRWGNGEGTPFVRPVTWLVAVLGERVVPMNFAGIESSNQSQGHRFLHNKPVAVKADRSAYLQALRDAKVFVDQDERKEKIRSLVLETTKKQNLAWRTDEELLDTVTWLVEYPVPVLC
;
A
#
# COMPACT_ATOMS: atom_id res chain seq x y z
N MET A 1 -31.25 -5.47 -11.39
CA MET A 1 -30.74 -6.76 -11.86
C MET A 1 -30.88 -7.72 -10.70
N ASP A 2 -31.58 -8.82 -10.93
CA ASP A 2 -31.82 -9.87 -9.95
C ASP A 2 -30.47 -10.58 -9.70
N PHE A 3 -29.89 -10.42 -8.51
CA PHE A 3 -28.69 -11.16 -8.07
C PHE A 3 -29.10 -12.52 -7.49
N THR A 4 -29.99 -13.23 -8.17
CA THR A 4 -30.10 -14.67 -7.98
C THR A 4 -28.78 -15.25 -8.45
N LEU A 5 -28.01 -15.86 -7.55
CA LEU A 5 -26.82 -16.67 -7.85
C LEU A 5 -27.07 -17.47 -9.12
N LYS A 6 -26.61 -16.96 -10.26
CA LYS A 6 -26.62 -17.73 -11.50
C LYS A 6 -25.62 -18.82 -11.23
N LYS A 7 -26.13 -20.04 -11.00
CA LYS A 7 -25.37 -21.28 -11.16
C LYS A 7 -24.89 -21.34 -12.61
N GLY A 8 -23.80 -20.63 -12.88
CA GLY A 8 -23.09 -20.67 -14.14
C GLY A 8 -22.55 -22.08 -14.31
N ILE A 9 -22.93 -22.67 -15.44
CA ILE A 9 -22.30 -23.79 -16.16
C ILE A 9 -21.00 -24.26 -15.48
N PHE A 10 -21.09 -25.37 -14.73
CA PHE A 10 -19.97 -25.99 -14.04
C PHE A 10 -18.79 -26.19 -14.99
N ASN A 11 -17.78 -25.32 -14.87
CA ASN A 11 -16.39 -25.75 -15.02
C ASN A 11 -16.22 -26.93 -14.05
N PRO A 12 -15.59 -28.06 -14.41
CA PRO A 12 -15.40 -29.16 -13.47
C PRO A 12 -14.85 -28.58 -12.15
N LEU A 13 -15.54 -28.87 -11.04
CA LEU A 13 -15.23 -28.33 -9.71
C LEU A 13 -13.73 -28.44 -9.47
N MET A 14 -13.05 -27.30 -9.29
CA MET A 14 -11.61 -27.27 -9.05
C MET A 14 -11.32 -27.97 -7.71
N ASN A 15 -10.66 -29.12 -7.75
CA ASN A 15 -10.26 -29.83 -6.55
C ASN A 15 -9.08 -29.11 -5.87
N PHE A 16 -8.82 -29.44 -4.60
CA PHE A 16 -7.74 -28.79 -3.83
C PHE A 16 -6.37 -28.91 -4.52
N GLN A 17 -6.03 -30.08 -5.05
CA GLN A 17 -4.76 -30.27 -5.77
C GLN A 17 -4.69 -29.45 -7.07
N ASP A 18 -5.82 -29.29 -7.77
CA ASP A 18 -5.88 -28.56 -9.04
C ASP A 18 -5.71 -27.06 -8.80
N LEU A 19 -6.27 -26.53 -7.70
CA LEU A 19 -6.04 -25.17 -7.24
C LEU A 19 -4.54 -24.90 -7.04
N VAL A 20 -3.84 -25.79 -6.33
CA VAL A 20 -2.39 -25.66 -6.08
C VAL A 20 -1.62 -25.66 -7.39
N LEU A 21 -1.86 -26.64 -8.27
CA LEU A 21 -1.17 -26.76 -9.56
C LEU A 21 -1.43 -25.55 -10.47
N THR A 22 -2.64 -25.03 -10.44
CA THR A 22 -3.04 -23.85 -11.23
C THR A 22 -2.29 -22.59 -10.75
N LEU A 23 -2.24 -22.35 -9.43
CA LEU A 23 -1.48 -21.23 -8.87
C LEU A 23 0.03 -21.37 -9.13
N GLN A 24 0.60 -22.57 -8.98
CA GLN A 24 2.02 -22.81 -9.31
C GLN A 24 2.30 -22.48 -10.78
N ARG A 25 1.46 -22.94 -11.71
CA ARG A 25 1.60 -22.65 -13.14
C ARG A 25 1.49 -21.16 -13.42
N TYR A 26 0.48 -20.49 -12.87
CA TYR A 26 0.22 -19.07 -13.05
C TYR A 26 1.41 -18.20 -12.66
N TRP A 27 1.99 -18.45 -11.48
CA TRP A 27 3.11 -17.68 -10.95
C TRP A 27 4.44 -18.07 -11.61
N SER A 28 4.61 -19.34 -12.00
CA SER A 28 5.77 -19.77 -12.79
C SER A 28 5.86 -19.03 -14.12
N GLN A 29 4.73 -18.88 -14.82
CA GLN A 29 4.65 -18.13 -16.08
C GLN A 29 4.96 -16.62 -15.93
N ARG A 30 4.89 -16.10 -14.70
CA ARG A 30 5.23 -14.71 -14.34
C ARG A 30 6.65 -14.55 -13.79
N GLY A 31 7.48 -15.58 -13.94
CA GLY A 31 8.89 -15.52 -13.57
C GLY A 31 9.18 -15.84 -12.10
N CYS A 32 8.21 -16.36 -11.35
CA CYS A 32 8.50 -16.93 -10.03
C CYS A 32 9.19 -18.29 -10.18
N LEU A 33 10.25 -18.51 -9.41
CA LEU A 33 10.69 -19.88 -9.14
C LEU A 33 9.64 -20.59 -8.28
N ILE A 34 9.39 -21.87 -8.56
CA ILE A 34 8.49 -22.68 -7.74
C ILE A 34 9.31 -23.34 -6.64
N ALA A 35 9.31 -22.72 -5.46
CA ALA A 35 9.99 -23.28 -4.30
C ALA A 35 9.17 -24.43 -3.72
N GLN A 36 9.81 -25.24 -2.89
CA GLN A 36 9.16 -26.34 -2.19
C GLN A 36 8.78 -25.91 -0.77
N PRO A 37 7.78 -26.56 -0.16
CA PRO A 37 7.58 -26.53 1.29
C PRO A 37 8.91 -26.73 2.01
N TYR A 38 9.17 -25.90 3.02
CA TYR A 38 10.39 -26.08 3.81
C TYR A 38 10.15 -27.20 4.84
N ASP A 39 11.13 -28.07 5.06
CA ASP A 39 11.03 -29.35 5.76
C ASP A 39 11.02 -29.24 7.31
N MET A 40 10.65 -28.07 7.82
CA MET A 40 10.64 -27.70 9.24
C MET A 40 9.28 -27.15 9.66
N GLU A 41 8.85 -27.35 10.91
CA GLU A 41 7.60 -26.75 11.40
C GLU A 41 7.63 -25.23 11.45
N LYS A 42 6.55 -24.57 11.02
CA LYS A 42 6.40 -23.12 11.08
C LYS A 42 4.94 -22.67 11.11
N GLY A 43 4.68 -21.49 11.65
CA GLY A 43 3.30 -20.96 11.78
C GLY A 43 2.77 -20.19 10.57
N ALA A 44 3.64 -19.83 9.64
CA ALA A 44 3.31 -19.13 8.40
C ALA A 44 4.44 -19.31 7.38
N ALA A 45 4.13 -19.21 6.09
CA ALA A 45 5.10 -19.28 5.01
C ALA A 45 6.16 -18.17 5.03
N THR A 46 5.91 -17.08 5.76
CA THR A 46 6.90 -16.05 6.02
C THR A 46 8.16 -16.57 6.72
N PHE A 47 8.06 -17.68 7.48
CA PHE A 47 9.21 -18.35 8.10
C PHE A 47 10.03 -19.20 7.11
N ASN A 48 9.55 -19.46 5.88
CA ASN A 48 10.37 -20.15 4.89
C ASN A 48 11.62 -19.29 4.58
N PRO A 49 12.82 -19.87 4.48
CA PRO A 49 14.02 -19.13 4.07
C PRO A 49 13.87 -18.36 2.74
N SER A 50 13.03 -18.87 1.83
CA SER A 50 12.66 -18.23 0.56
C SER A 50 11.86 -16.94 0.75
N THR A 51 11.29 -16.71 1.92
CA THR A 51 10.67 -15.43 2.31
C THR A 51 11.57 -14.67 3.28
N PHE A 52 11.81 -15.19 4.49
CA PHE A 52 12.53 -14.47 5.55
C PHE A 52 13.94 -14.04 5.11
N LEU A 53 14.81 -14.99 4.76
CA LEU A 53 16.20 -14.67 4.39
C LEU A 53 16.28 -13.93 3.06
N ARG A 54 15.44 -14.28 2.07
CA ARG A 54 15.46 -13.64 0.75
C ARG A 54 14.85 -12.24 0.71
N SER A 55 14.03 -11.87 1.69
CA SER A 55 13.58 -10.49 1.87
C SER A 55 14.75 -9.53 2.16
N LEU A 56 15.82 -10.02 2.79
CA LEU A 56 16.95 -9.22 3.25
C LEU A 56 17.92 -8.87 2.11
N GLY A 57 18.56 -7.72 2.23
CA GLY A 57 19.60 -7.25 1.30
C GLY A 57 19.06 -6.77 -0.07
N PRO A 58 19.96 -6.37 -0.99
CA PRO A 58 19.57 -5.77 -2.27
C PRO A 58 19.13 -6.79 -3.34
N GLU A 59 19.43 -8.08 -3.12
CA GLU A 59 19.24 -9.13 -4.12
C GLU A 59 17.76 -9.30 -4.52
N PRO A 60 17.42 -9.24 -5.83
CA PRO A 60 16.06 -9.49 -6.30
C PRO A 60 15.70 -10.97 -6.13
N PHE A 61 14.42 -11.23 -5.86
CA PHE A 61 13.93 -12.60 -5.63
C PHE A 61 12.42 -12.70 -5.84
N ASN A 62 12.01 -13.59 -6.75
CA ASN A 62 10.61 -13.90 -7.02
C ASN A 62 10.38 -15.40 -6.84
N ALA A 63 9.48 -15.78 -5.94
CA ALA A 63 9.14 -17.19 -5.71
C ALA A 63 7.66 -17.38 -5.40
N ALA A 64 7.16 -18.56 -5.73
CA ALA A 64 5.83 -19.02 -5.35
C ALA A 64 5.89 -20.47 -4.86
N PHE A 65 5.17 -20.80 -3.79
CA PHE A 65 5.21 -22.13 -3.20
C PHE A 65 4.02 -22.41 -2.30
N ILE A 66 3.64 -23.68 -2.19
CA ILE A 66 2.75 -24.13 -1.13
C ILE A 66 3.55 -24.28 0.16
N GLU A 67 2.95 -23.99 1.30
CA GLU A 67 3.55 -24.15 2.60
C GLU A 67 2.55 -24.73 3.63
N PRO A 68 2.78 -25.95 4.12
CA PRO A 68 2.08 -26.48 5.30
C PRO A 68 2.50 -25.68 6.55
N CYS A 69 1.52 -25.12 7.23
CA CYS A 69 1.70 -24.29 8.40
C CYS A 69 1.10 -24.98 9.63
N ARG A 70 1.76 -24.87 10.79
CA ARG A 70 1.32 -25.36 12.09
C ARG A 70 1.16 -24.21 13.08
N ARG A 71 -0.07 -24.00 13.54
CA ARG A 71 -0.45 -23.08 14.62
C ARG A 71 -1.10 -23.87 15.75
N PRO A 72 -0.31 -24.40 16.71
CA PRO A 72 -0.81 -25.27 17.77
C PRO A 72 -2.06 -24.76 18.50
N LYS A 73 -2.12 -23.45 18.79
CA LYS A 73 -3.22 -22.79 19.49
C LYS A 73 -4.53 -22.69 18.71
N ASP A 74 -4.46 -22.86 17.39
CA ASP A 74 -5.62 -22.85 16.51
C ASP A 74 -6.33 -24.20 16.44
N GLY A 75 -5.82 -25.25 17.10
CA GLY A 75 -6.44 -26.58 17.10
C GLY A 75 -7.88 -26.57 17.61
N ARG A 76 -8.78 -27.32 16.96
CA ARG A 76 -10.21 -27.41 17.34
C ARG A 76 -10.77 -28.83 17.33
N TYR A 77 -9.91 -29.83 17.51
CA TYR A 77 -10.28 -31.24 17.59
C TYR A 77 -11.12 -31.76 16.42
N GLY A 78 -11.01 -31.14 15.23
CA GLY A 78 -11.80 -31.50 14.05
C GLY A 78 -13.25 -30.99 14.07
N ASP A 79 -13.70 -30.35 15.15
CA ASP A 79 -15.10 -29.92 15.31
C ASP A 79 -15.41 -28.58 14.61
N ASN A 80 -14.38 -27.78 14.31
CA ASN A 80 -14.57 -26.48 13.69
C ASN A 80 -14.49 -26.55 12.15
N PRO A 81 -15.45 -25.96 11.41
CA PRO A 81 -15.49 -26.04 9.96
C PRO A 81 -14.41 -25.22 9.22
N ASN A 82 -13.75 -24.28 9.90
CA ASN A 82 -12.88 -23.26 9.28
C ASN A 82 -11.52 -23.06 9.97
N ARG A 83 -11.30 -23.66 11.14
CA ARG A 83 -10.10 -23.45 11.95
C ARG A 83 -9.46 -24.78 12.32
N MET A 84 -8.17 -24.89 12.05
CA MET A 84 -7.35 -26.08 12.24
C MET A 84 -5.98 -25.68 12.78
N GLN A 85 -5.29 -26.57 13.51
CA GLN A 85 -3.90 -26.34 13.90
C GLN A 85 -2.94 -26.51 12.71
N HIS A 86 -3.30 -27.27 11.68
CA HIS A 86 -2.51 -27.42 10.46
C HIS A 86 -3.33 -27.05 9.22
N TYR A 87 -2.74 -26.25 8.33
CA TYR A 87 -3.38 -25.79 7.10
C TYR A 87 -2.32 -25.40 6.05
N TYR A 88 -2.74 -25.20 4.80
CA TYR A 88 -1.87 -24.87 3.69
C TYR A 88 -2.00 -23.40 3.28
N GLN A 89 -0.87 -22.70 3.29
CA GLN A 89 -0.74 -21.42 2.60
C GLN A 89 -0.22 -21.66 1.18
N PHE A 90 -0.65 -20.82 0.25
CA PHE A 90 0.13 -20.58 -0.96
C PHE A 90 0.82 -19.24 -0.79
N GLN A 91 2.14 -19.22 -0.90
CA GLN A 91 2.97 -18.06 -0.69
C GLN A 91 3.49 -17.56 -2.04
N VAL A 92 3.45 -16.26 -2.24
CA VAL A 92 4.14 -15.57 -3.33
C VAL A 92 4.95 -14.44 -2.73
N VAL A 93 6.21 -14.33 -3.12
CA VAL A 93 7.10 -13.23 -2.77
C VAL A 93 7.67 -12.61 -4.03
N LEU A 94 7.63 -11.29 -4.12
CA LEU A 94 8.10 -10.51 -5.28
C LEU A 94 8.99 -9.38 -4.78
N LYS A 95 10.27 -9.42 -5.12
CA LYS A 95 11.28 -8.47 -4.66
C LYS A 95 12.15 -8.01 -5.84
N PRO A 96 12.14 -6.71 -6.19
CA PRO A 96 11.29 -5.64 -5.65
C PRO A 96 9.79 -5.91 -5.89
N SER A 97 8.91 -5.34 -5.05
CA SER A 97 7.46 -5.44 -5.26
C SER A 97 7.07 -4.71 -6.56
N PRO A 98 6.41 -5.37 -7.52
CA PRO A 98 6.06 -4.72 -8.78
C PRO A 98 4.91 -3.72 -8.60
N LEU A 99 4.79 -2.76 -9.52
CA LEU A 99 3.75 -1.72 -9.46
C LEU A 99 2.35 -2.25 -9.78
N ASP A 100 2.26 -3.35 -10.53
CA ASP A 100 1.03 -4.03 -10.93
C ASP A 100 0.72 -5.26 -10.06
N ILE A 101 1.29 -5.35 -8.85
CA ILE A 101 1.18 -6.54 -7.99
C ILE A 101 -0.27 -6.92 -7.65
N LEU A 102 -1.17 -5.95 -7.47
CA LEU A 102 -2.59 -6.22 -7.28
C LEU A 102 -3.26 -6.79 -8.54
N ASP A 103 -2.86 -6.34 -9.73
CA ASP A 103 -3.39 -6.89 -10.99
C ASP A 103 -2.89 -8.32 -11.22
N LEU A 104 -1.63 -8.62 -10.83
CA LEU A 104 -1.10 -9.98 -10.82
C LEU A 104 -1.87 -10.90 -9.86
N TYR A 105 -2.24 -10.40 -8.68
CA TYR A 105 -3.11 -11.14 -7.75
C TYR A 105 -4.51 -11.37 -8.32
N ILE A 106 -5.16 -10.33 -8.85
CA ILE A 106 -6.51 -10.45 -9.41
C ILE A 106 -6.53 -11.39 -10.62
N GLY A 107 -5.47 -11.39 -11.43
CA GLY A 107 -5.30 -12.36 -12.51
C GLY A 107 -5.18 -13.79 -12.02
N SER A 108 -4.61 -14.04 -10.83
CA SER A 108 -4.49 -15.38 -10.27
C SER A 108 -5.86 -15.91 -9.82
N LEU A 109 -6.71 -15.03 -9.27
CA LEU A 109 -8.10 -15.35 -8.95
C LEU A 109 -8.90 -15.75 -10.20
N ARG A 110 -8.72 -15.03 -11.32
CA ARG A 110 -9.35 -15.40 -12.60
C ARG A 110 -8.89 -16.76 -13.10
N GLU A 111 -7.61 -17.05 -12.99
CA GLU A 111 -7.04 -18.33 -13.42
C GLU A 111 -7.64 -19.53 -12.66
N ILE A 112 -7.97 -19.34 -11.38
CA ILE A 112 -8.61 -20.37 -10.55
C ILE A 112 -10.15 -20.37 -10.66
N GLY A 113 -10.72 -19.56 -11.57
CA GLY A 113 -12.14 -19.55 -11.89
C GLY A 113 -13.00 -18.55 -11.10
N ILE A 114 -12.39 -17.60 -10.39
CA ILE A 114 -13.10 -16.53 -9.67
C ILE A 114 -13.14 -15.29 -10.56
N ASP A 115 -14.33 -14.92 -11.06
CA ASP A 115 -14.51 -13.68 -11.84
C ASP A 115 -14.74 -12.47 -10.90
N PRO A 116 -13.80 -11.50 -10.82
CA PRO A 116 -13.94 -10.33 -9.96
C PRO A 116 -15.14 -9.44 -10.27
N SER A 117 -15.79 -9.59 -11.43
CA SER A 117 -17.01 -8.86 -11.78
C SER A 117 -18.29 -9.50 -11.22
N GLU A 118 -18.22 -10.76 -10.80
CA GLU A 118 -19.32 -11.52 -10.21
C GLU A 118 -19.21 -11.65 -8.68
N HIS A 119 -18.06 -11.28 -8.12
CA HIS A 119 -17.75 -11.42 -6.69
C HIS A 119 -17.41 -10.10 -6.01
N ASP A 120 -17.77 -9.97 -4.73
CA ASP A 120 -17.41 -8.84 -3.88
C ASP A 120 -16.02 -9.06 -3.29
N ILE A 121 -15.00 -8.55 -4.00
CA ILE A 121 -13.60 -8.58 -3.57
C ILE A 121 -13.23 -7.25 -2.93
N ARG A 122 -12.87 -7.28 -1.64
CA ARG A 122 -12.50 -6.11 -0.86
C ARG A 122 -11.07 -6.22 -0.32
N PHE A 123 -10.31 -5.14 -0.48
CA PHE A 123 -9.00 -4.97 0.13
C PHE A 123 -9.19 -4.23 1.46
N VAL A 124 -9.41 -4.98 2.53
CA VAL A 124 -9.66 -4.43 3.87
C VAL A 124 -8.32 -4.15 4.52
N HIS A 125 -8.16 -2.93 5.04
CA HIS A 125 -6.90 -2.55 5.67
C HIS A 125 -6.55 -3.45 6.84
N ASP A 126 -5.38 -4.06 6.76
CA ASP A 126 -4.71 -4.69 7.89
C ASP A 126 -3.20 -4.47 7.81
N ASP A 127 -2.58 -4.16 8.95
CA ASP A 127 -1.13 -4.03 9.06
C ASP A 127 -0.60 -5.35 9.62
N TRP A 128 0.30 -6.00 8.88
CA TRP A 128 0.86 -7.27 9.33
C TRP A 128 2.10 -7.05 10.18
N GLU A 129 2.15 -7.70 11.34
CA GLU A 129 3.34 -7.77 12.19
C GLU A 129 3.57 -9.20 12.66
N SER A 130 4.83 -9.65 12.58
CA SER A 130 5.32 -10.84 13.27
C SER A 130 6.35 -10.43 14.32
N PRO A 131 5.93 -10.34 15.59
CA PRO A 131 6.81 -9.91 16.68
C PRO A 131 8.04 -10.81 16.84
N THR A 132 7.88 -12.13 16.63
CA THR A 132 8.98 -13.11 16.76
C THR A 132 9.99 -13.03 15.63
N LEU A 133 9.58 -12.62 14.42
CA LEU A 133 10.50 -12.40 13.29
C LEU A 133 11.06 -10.98 13.26
N GLY A 134 10.61 -10.09 14.15
CA GLY A 134 10.91 -8.66 14.07
C GLY A 134 10.55 -8.08 12.70
N ALA A 135 9.44 -8.56 12.14
CA ALA A 135 9.00 -8.26 10.79
C ALA A 135 7.67 -7.51 10.82
N TRP A 136 7.54 -6.49 9.99
CA TRP A 136 6.27 -5.79 9.83
C TRP A 136 6.16 -5.18 8.43
N GLY A 137 4.92 -4.98 8.01
CA GLY A 137 4.58 -4.35 6.74
C GLY A 137 3.16 -3.79 6.76
N LEU A 138 2.82 -3.07 5.69
CA LEU A 138 1.47 -2.58 5.47
C LEU A 138 0.84 -3.37 4.33
N GLY A 139 -0.47 -3.58 4.38
CA GLY A 139 -1.20 -4.13 3.25
C GLY A 139 -2.68 -4.29 3.57
N TRP A 140 -3.19 -5.48 3.28
CA TRP A 140 -4.62 -5.80 3.35
C TRP A 140 -4.87 -7.26 3.70
N GLU A 141 -5.97 -7.48 4.40
CA GLU A 141 -6.74 -8.71 4.23
C GLU A 141 -7.59 -8.57 2.96
N VAL A 142 -7.58 -9.59 2.11
CA VAL A 142 -8.48 -9.67 0.97
C VAL A 142 -9.67 -10.54 1.33
N TRP A 143 -10.84 -9.92 1.29
CA TRP A 143 -12.12 -10.55 1.56
C TRP A 143 -12.83 -10.83 0.24
N LEU A 144 -13.30 -12.07 0.08
CA LEU A 144 -14.11 -12.55 -1.04
C LEU A 144 -15.47 -12.96 -0.49
N ASP A 145 -16.54 -12.26 -0.89
CA ASP A 145 -17.92 -12.52 -0.48
C ASP A 145 -18.10 -12.69 1.05
N GLY A 146 -17.37 -11.88 1.82
CA GLY A 146 -17.45 -11.89 3.29
C GLY A 146 -16.54 -12.88 4.00
N GLN A 147 -15.66 -13.60 3.28
CA GLN A 147 -14.62 -14.44 3.88
C GLN A 147 -13.22 -13.93 3.53
N GLU A 148 -12.36 -13.79 4.53
CA GLU A 148 -10.93 -13.48 4.33
C GLU A 148 -10.23 -14.68 3.67
N VAL A 149 -9.68 -14.48 2.47
CA VAL A 149 -9.07 -15.54 1.65
C VAL A 149 -7.58 -15.33 1.38
N THR A 150 -7.04 -14.13 1.60
CA THR A 150 -5.63 -13.82 1.33
C THR A 150 -5.14 -12.70 2.23
N GLN A 151 -3.90 -12.79 2.70
CA GLN A 151 -3.17 -11.67 3.28
C GLN A 151 -2.22 -11.08 2.23
N PHE A 152 -2.14 -9.76 2.18
CA PHE A 152 -1.23 -9.02 1.33
C PHE A 152 -0.35 -8.12 2.20
N THR A 153 0.97 -8.13 2.00
CA THR A 153 1.90 -7.38 2.85
C THR A 153 3.07 -6.81 2.03
N TYR A 154 3.37 -5.54 2.20
CA TYR A 154 4.61 -4.93 1.74
C TYR A 154 5.58 -4.78 2.92
N PHE A 155 6.58 -5.65 2.99
CA PHE A 155 7.53 -5.65 4.11
C PHE A 155 8.33 -4.36 4.17
N GLN A 156 8.25 -3.68 5.31
CA GLN A 156 9.08 -2.50 5.60
C GLN A 156 10.31 -2.90 6.40
N GLN A 157 10.18 -3.92 7.25
CA GLN A 157 11.25 -4.44 8.08
C GLN A 157 11.12 -5.96 8.21
N VAL A 158 12.25 -6.67 8.22
CA VAL A 158 12.36 -8.10 8.58
C VAL A 158 13.60 -8.30 9.42
N GLY A 159 13.51 -9.08 10.52
CA GLY A 159 14.64 -9.27 11.44
C GLY A 159 15.09 -7.97 12.12
N GLY A 160 14.22 -6.96 12.22
CA GLY A 160 14.61 -5.63 12.70
C GLY A 160 15.46 -4.82 11.72
N LEU A 161 15.61 -5.26 10.47
CA LEU A 161 16.35 -4.56 9.42
C LEU A 161 15.40 -3.96 8.39
N ASP A 162 15.60 -2.69 8.07
CA ASP A 162 14.83 -1.98 7.05
C ASP A 162 15.09 -2.58 5.67
N LEU A 163 14.03 -2.79 4.89
CA LEU A 163 14.14 -3.38 3.56
C LEU A 163 14.26 -2.32 2.45
N LYS A 164 15.28 -2.51 1.61
CA LYS A 164 15.48 -1.78 0.35
C LYS A 164 16.25 -2.69 -0.62
N PRO A 165 15.61 -3.25 -1.66
CA PRO A 165 14.22 -3.02 -2.10
C PRO A 165 13.17 -3.66 -1.18
N VAL A 166 11.91 -3.22 -1.33
CA VAL A 166 10.75 -3.77 -0.62
C VAL A 166 10.29 -5.06 -1.28
N MET A 167 9.99 -6.08 -0.47
CA MET A 167 9.35 -7.31 -0.92
C MET A 167 7.83 -7.20 -0.73
N GLY A 168 7.08 -7.54 -1.78
CA GLY A 168 5.64 -7.79 -1.70
C GLY A 168 5.39 -9.26 -1.41
N GLU A 169 4.55 -9.53 -0.43
CA GLU A 169 4.10 -10.86 -0.01
C GLU A 169 2.59 -10.99 -0.29
N ILE A 170 2.21 -12.13 -0.90
CA ILE A 170 0.82 -12.52 -1.12
C ILE A 170 0.64 -13.93 -0.55
N THR A 171 -0.26 -14.08 0.41
CA THR A 171 -0.43 -15.31 1.19
C THR A 171 -1.87 -15.78 1.11
N TYR A 172 -2.13 -16.76 0.26
CA TYR A 172 -3.45 -17.31 0.03
C TYR A 172 -3.79 -18.36 1.10
N GLY A 173 -5.01 -18.32 1.65
CA GLY A 173 -5.58 -19.40 2.44
C GLY A 173 -6.22 -20.43 1.52
N LEU A 174 -5.51 -21.51 1.21
CA LEU A 174 -5.91 -22.46 0.16
C LEU A 174 -7.23 -23.17 0.48
N GLU A 175 -7.43 -23.58 1.72
CA GLU A 175 -8.66 -24.26 2.14
C GLU A 175 -9.88 -23.36 1.99
N ARG A 176 -9.78 -22.09 2.42
CA ARG A 176 -10.89 -21.13 2.30
C ARG A 176 -11.23 -20.84 0.84
N LEU A 177 -10.22 -20.61 0.01
CA LEU A 177 -10.43 -20.43 -1.44
C LEU A 177 -11.07 -21.66 -2.09
N CYS A 178 -10.62 -22.86 -1.72
CA CYS A 178 -11.17 -24.08 -2.29
C CYS A 178 -12.59 -24.38 -1.78
N MET A 179 -12.90 -24.07 -0.52
CA MET A 179 -14.27 -24.13 0.04
C MET A 179 -15.22 -23.25 -0.76
N TYR A 180 -14.78 -22.04 -1.08
CA TYR A 180 -15.52 -21.14 -1.93
C TYR A 180 -15.77 -21.74 -3.33
N LEU A 181 -14.70 -22.18 -4.01
CA LEU A 181 -14.77 -22.77 -5.36
C LEU A 181 -15.63 -24.03 -5.43
N GLN A 182 -15.66 -24.83 -4.36
CA GLN A 182 -16.45 -26.05 -4.30
C GLN A 182 -17.86 -25.86 -3.72
N GLY A 183 -18.17 -24.66 -3.21
CA GLY A 183 -19.45 -24.36 -2.56
C GLY A 183 -19.70 -25.20 -1.30
N VAL A 184 -18.65 -25.49 -0.52
CA VAL A 184 -18.75 -26.27 0.72
C VAL A 184 -18.47 -25.40 1.96
N ASP A 185 -19.17 -25.71 3.06
CA ASP A 185 -19.17 -24.93 4.30
C ASP A 185 -18.23 -25.46 5.39
N ASN A 186 -17.59 -26.61 5.13
CA ASN A 186 -16.73 -27.30 6.08
C ASN A 186 -15.48 -27.82 5.35
N VAL A 187 -14.31 -27.43 5.85
CA VAL A 187 -13.00 -27.79 5.28
C VAL A 187 -12.81 -29.30 5.11
N PHE A 188 -13.33 -30.12 6.01
CA PHE A 188 -13.18 -31.58 5.94
C PHE A 188 -14.04 -32.21 4.85
N LYS A 189 -15.01 -31.49 4.28
CA LYS A 189 -15.81 -31.93 3.12
C LYS A 189 -15.16 -31.56 1.78
N LEU A 190 -14.06 -30.79 1.77
CA LEU A 190 -13.37 -30.44 0.54
C LEU A 190 -12.95 -31.69 -0.21
N LYS A 191 -13.16 -31.72 -1.52
CA LYS A 191 -12.52 -32.69 -2.40
C LYS A 191 -11.07 -32.32 -2.58
N TYR A 192 -10.19 -33.19 -2.10
CA TYR A 192 -8.77 -33.06 -2.36
C TYR A 192 -8.48 -33.39 -3.83
N ASN A 193 -9.14 -34.45 -4.32
CA ASN A 193 -9.25 -34.88 -5.71
C ASN A 193 -10.60 -35.58 -5.93
N ASP A 194 -10.79 -36.25 -7.07
CA ASP A 194 -12.06 -36.90 -7.42
C ASP A 194 -12.48 -38.06 -6.47
N THR A 195 -11.54 -38.59 -5.69
CA THR A 195 -11.73 -39.81 -4.87
C THR A 195 -11.53 -39.61 -3.37
N VAL A 196 -10.77 -38.58 -2.97
CA VAL A 196 -10.34 -38.35 -1.59
C VAL A 196 -10.79 -36.97 -1.13
N THR A 197 -11.38 -36.89 0.06
CA THR A 197 -11.69 -35.63 0.72
C THR A 197 -10.55 -35.16 1.62
N TYR A 198 -10.54 -33.88 1.96
CA TYR A 198 -9.60 -33.32 2.93
C TYR A 198 -9.80 -33.95 4.32
N GLY A 199 -11.04 -34.30 4.68
CA GLY A 199 -11.38 -35.01 5.92
C GLY A 199 -10.75 -36.39 6.02
N ASP A 200 -10.74 -37.15 4.91
CA ASP A 200 -10.12 -38.49 4.87
C ASP A 200 -8.62 -38.45 5.22
N ILE A 201 -7.94 -37.34 4.91
CA ILE A 201 -6.50 -37.16 5.14
C ILE A 201 -6.23 -36.48 6.50
N TYR A 202 -6.96 -35.42 6.84
CA TYR A 202 -6.55 -34.48 7.89
C TYR A 202 -7.48 -34.43 9.11
N HIS A 203 -8.71 -34.96 9.06
CA HIS A 203 -9.61 -34.86 10.21
C HIS A 203 -9.03 -35.54 11.45
N GLN A 204 -8.59 -36.80 11.29
CA GLN A 204 -7.99 -37.54 12.40
C GLN A 204 -6.66 -36.92 12.87
N ASN A 205 -5.89 -36.32 11.96
CA ASN A 205 -4.67 -35.59 12.31
C ASN A 205 -5.01 -34.38 13.19
N GLU A 206 -6.02 -33.60 12.82
CA GLU A 206 -6.46 -32.43 13.59
C GLU A 206 -6.89 -32.80 15.01
N VAL A 207 -7.63 -33.91 15.17
CA VAL A 207 -8.01 -34.46 16.49
C VAL A 207 -6.77 -34.79 17.32
N GLN A 208 -5.84 -35.57 16.75
CA GLN A 208 -4.65 -36.04 17.46
C GLN A 208 -3.70 -34.90 17.82
N TYR A 209 -3.45 -33.98 16.88
CA TYR A 209 -2.60 -32.83 17.13
C TYR A 209 -3.23 -31.85 18.11
N SER A 210 -4.55 -31.64 18.08
CA SER A 210 -5.23 -30.81 19.10
C SER A 210 -5.01 -31.40 20.48
N LYS A 211 -5.26 -32.70 20.66
CA LYS A 211 -5.00 -33.39 21.91
C LYS A 211 -3.52 -33.29 22.34
N HIS A 212 -2.59 -33.50 21.41
CA HIS A 212 -1.17 -33.34 21.70
C HIS A 212 -0.82 -31.92 22.16
N ASN A 213 -1.22 -30.91 21.38
CA ASN A 213 -0.88 -29.52 21.59
C ASN A 213 -1.49 -28.95 22.90
N PHE A 214 -2.68 -29.39 23.29
CA PHE A 214 -3.38 -28.85 24.46
C PHE A 214 -3.23 -29.69 25.72
N GLU A 215 -3.03 -31.00 25.62
CA GLU A 215 -3.08 -31.90 26.77
C GLU A 215 -1.76 -32.66 26.99
N GLU A 216 -1.23 -33.31 25.95
CA GLU A 216 -0.18 -34.33 26.09
C GLU A 216 1.25 -33.84 25.86
N SER A 217 1.44 -32.67 25.23
CA SER A 217 2.77 -32.13 24.93
C SER A 217 3.55 -31.86 26.23
N ASP A 218 4.73 -32.47 26.36
CA ASP A 218 5.61 -32.36 27.54
C ASP A 218 6.26 -30.97 27.61
N THR A 219 5.78 -30.17 28.56
CA THR A 219 6.24 -28.80 28.76
C THR A 219 7.70 -28.74 29.21
N SER A 220 8.16 -29.71 30.02
CA SER A 220 9.54 -29.74 30.52
C SER A 220 10.54 -29.99 29.39
N LEU A 221 10.18 -30.88 28.46
CA LEU A 221 10.93 -31.09 27.23
C LEU A 221 11.02 -29.81 26.41
N HIS A 222 9.90 -29.14 26.13
CA HIS A 222 9.90 -27.95 25.27
C HIS A 222 10.63 -26.76 25.88
N TYR A 223 10.59 -26.58 27.21
CA TYR A 223 11.44 -25.61 27.91
C TYR A 223 12.92 -25.90 27.66
N ALA A 224 13.36 -27.15 27.88
CA ALA A 224 14.75 -27.53 27.67
C ALA A 224 15.19 -27.43 26.20
N LEU A 225 14.31 -27.78 25.25
CA LEU A 225 14.58 -27.66 23.82
C LEU A 225 14.69 -26.19 23.38
N PHE A 226 13.81 -25.31 23.86
CA PHE A 226 13.89 -23.88 23.54
C PHE A 226 15.28 -23.31 23.87
N ASP A 227 15.75 -23.53 25.10
CA ASP A 227 17.05 -23.02 25.55
C ASP A 227 18.23 -23.62 24.78
N ARG A 228 18.15 -24.90 24.37
CA ARG A 228 19.20 -25.55 23.57
C ARG A 228 19.22 -25.02 22.14
N PHE A 229 18.05 -24.86 21.52
CA PHE A 229 17.94 -24.31 20.17
C PHE A 229 18.39 -22.84 20.11
N GLU A 230 18.03 -22.04 21.12
CA GLU A 230 18.50 -20.66 21.24
C GLU A 230 20.04 -20.58 21.27
N LYS A 231 20.68 -21.38 22.12
CA LYS A 231 22.14 -21.43 22.23
C LYS A 231 22.81 -21.86 20.93
N GLU A 232 22.26 -22.87 20.27
CA GLU A 232 22.84 -23.37 19.02
C GLU A 232 22.65 -22.38 17.85
N CYS A 233 21.49 -21.73 17.77
CA CYS A 233 21.26 -20.63 16.82
C CYS A 233 22.31 -19.52 16.99
N ALA A 234 22.55 -19.08 18.24
CA ALA A 234 23.53 -18.05 18.54
C ALA A 234 24.96 -18.51 18.19
N ARG A 235 25.33 -19.75 18.51
CA ARG A 235 26.64 -20.33 18.18
C ARG A 235 26.87 -20.35 16.66
N LEU A 236 25.89 -20.78 15.88
CA LEU A 236 25.97 -20.86 14.42
C LEU A 236 26.06 -19.48 13.76
N CYS A 237 25.35 -18.48 14.29
CA CYS A 237 25.52 -17.09 13.85
C CYS A 237 26.95 -16.58 14.09
N ALA A 238 27.55 -16.92 15.24
CA ALA A 238 28.91 -16.48 15.59
C ALA A 238 30.01 -17.10 14.68
N VAL A 239 29.73 -18.25 14.06
CA VAL A 239 30.62 -18.87 13.05
C VAL A 239 30.15 -18.58 11.62
N GLU A 240 29.31 -17.57 11.42
CA GLU A 240 28.82 -17.09 10.11
C GLU A 240 28.15 -18.20 9.26
N LEU A 241 27.36 -19.05 9.92
CA LEU A 241 26.48 -20.06 9.30
C LEU A 241 25.00 -19.70 9.49
N PRO A 242 24.50 -18.62 8.86
CA PRO A 242 23.15 -18.08 9.13
C PRO A 242 22.01 -18.99 8.65
N ALA A 243 22.19 -19.74 7.56
CA ALA A 243 21.17 -20.64 7.04
C ALA A 243 20.79 -21.75 8.06
N PRO A 244 21.74 -22.57 8.56
CA PRO A 244 21.41 -23.54 9.61
C PRO A 244 21.06 -22.87 10.94
N ALA A 245 21.59 -21.68 11.26
CA ALA A 245 21.16 -20.94 12.45
C ALA A 245 19.66 -20.62 12.40
N PHE A 246 19.14 -20.27 11.23
CA PHE A 246 17.72 -19.98 11.04
C PHE A 246 16.83 -21.19 11.33
N ASP A 247 17.26 -22.42 11.00
CA ASP A 247 16.52 -23.64 11.37
C ASP A 247 16.34 -23.75 12.88
N TYR A 248 17.38 -23.44 13.65
CA TYR A 248 17.29 -23.43 15.12
C TYR A 248 16.42 -22.29 15.66
N CYS A 249 16.40 -21.14 15.00
CA CYS A 249 15.44 -20.08 15.29
C CYS A 249 14.00 -20.56 15.07
N MET A 250 13.71 -21.26 13.97
CA MET A 250 12.39 -21.84 13.68
C MET A 250 12.00 -22.91 14.72
N LYS A 251 12.92 -23.80 15.08
CA LYS A 251 12.71 -24.82 16.13
C LYS A 251 12.39 -24.18 17.47
N ALA A 252 13.12 -23.14 17.88
CA ALA A 252 12.84 -22.39 19.09
C ALA A 252 11.44 -21.74 19.04
N SER A 253 11.08 -21.12 17.91
CA SER A 253 9.74 -20.55 17.71
C SER A 253 8.62 -21.60 17.82
N HIS A 254 8.81 -22.80 17.26
CA HIS A 254 7.79 -23.85 17.34
C HIS A 254 7.68 -24.46 18.74
N ALA A 255 8.81 -24.67 19.45
CA ALA A 255 8.80 -25.09 20.85
C ALA A 255 8.05 -24.07 21.73
N PHE A 256 8.27 -22.77 21.51
CA PHE A 256 7.49 -21.71 22.14
C PHE A 256 5.98 -21.83 21.85
N ASN A 257 5.59 -22.07 20.59
CA ASN A 257 4.18 -22.19 20.22
C ASN A 257 3.48 -23.38 20.91
N LEU A 258 4.19 -24.49 21.10
CA LEU A 258 3.66 -25.65 21.85
C LEU A 258 3.50 -25.33 23.34
N LEU A 259 4.46 -24.63 23.95
CA LEU A 259 4.36 -24.16 25.33
C LEU A 259 3.19 -23.17 25.53
N ASP A 260 2.97 -22.23 24.60
CA ASP A 260 1.84 -21.30 24.62
C ASP A 260 0.50 -22.05 24.46
N ALA A 261 0.41 -23.02 23.54
CA ALA A 261 -0.80 -23.84 23.37
C ALA A 261 -1.11 -24.70 24.60
N ARG A 262 -0.10 -25.26 25.27
CA ARG A 262 -0.27 -26.00 26.54
C ARG A 262 -0.68 -25.11 27.72
N GLY A 263 -0.70 -23.79 27.58
CA GLY A 263 -0.94 -22.86 28.68
C GLY A 263 0.17 -22.92 29.74
N ALA A 264 1.38 -23.37 29.36
CA ALA A 264 2.50 -23.56 30.27
C ALA A 264 3.24 -22.26 30.60
N ILE A 265 2.99 -21.20 29.82
CA ILE A 265 3.65 -19.90 29.88
C ILE A 265 2.62 -18.83 30.26
N SER A 266 2.92 -18.01 31.27
CA SER A 266 2.09 -16.86 31.65
C SER A 266 2.16 -15.71 30.62
N VAL A 267 1.24 -14.74 30.69
CA VAL A 267 1.23 -13.58 29.78
C VAL A 267 2.56 -12.81 29.79
N ASN A 268 3.18 -12.67 30.96
CA ASN A 268 4.47 -11.98 31.12
C ASN A 268 5.62 -12.79 30.52
N GLU A 269 5.67 -14.10 30.79
CA GLU A 269 6.70 -14.98 30.22
C GLU A 269 6.57 -15.06 28.70
N ARG A 270 5.35 -15.04 28.16
CA ARG A 270 5.08 -15.07 26.72
C ARG A 270 5.77 -13.92 26.00
N GLN A 271 5.70 -12.71 26.54
CA GLN A 271 6.41 -11.56 25.99
C GLN A 271 7.92 -11.76 26.03
N GLY A 272 8.45 -12.33 27.12
CA GLY A 272 9.87 -12.70 27.22
C GLY A 272 10.33 -13.67 26.13
N TYR A 273 9.57 -14.74 25.87
CA TYR A 273 9.86 -15.70 24.80
C TYR A 273 9.80 -15.05 23.41
N ILE A 274 8.80 -14.21 23.15
CA ILE A 274 8.69 -13.48 21.87
C ILE A 274 9.94 -12.62 21.63
N LEU A 275 10.40 -11.88 22.65
CA LEU A 275 11.60 -11.05 22.55
C LEU A 275 12.87 -11.87 22.32
N ARG A 276 12.98 -13.05 22.94
CA ARG A 276 14.10 -13.98 22.73
C ARG A 276 14.14 -14.50 21.29
N VAL A 277 13.01 -14.98 20.76
CA VAL A 277 12.93 -15.42 19.34
C VAL A 277 13.21 -14.24 18.39
N ARG A 278 12.69 -13.05 18.69
CA ARG A 278 13.00 -11.82 17.93
C ARG A 278 14.48 -11.50 17.90
N ALA A 279 15.18 -11.66 19.03
CA ALA A 279 16.62 -11.47 19.09
C ALA A 279 17.36 -12.47 18.20
N LEU A 280 16.97 -13.76 18.22
CA LEU A 280 17.53 -14.78 17.33
C LEU A 280 17.31 -14.43 15.85
N ALA A 281 16.07 -14.13 15.45
CA ALA A 281 15.74 -13.75 14.08
C ALA A 281 16.53 -12.53 13.61
N LYS A 282 16.72 -11.52 14.48
CA LYS A 282 17.57 -10.36 14.18
C LYS A 282 19.03 -10.76 13.96
N THR A 283 19.62 -11.54 14.86
CA THR A 283 21.02 -11.97 14.73
C THR A 283 21.24 -12.82 13.48
N VAL A 284 20.28 -13.71 13.15
CA VAL A 284 20.29 -14.48 11.90
C VAL A 284 20.23 -13.55 10.69
N ALA A 285 19.34 -12.55 10.70
CA ALA A 285 19.19 -11.60 9.59
C ALA A 285 20.46 -10.78 9.35
N GLU A 286 21.11 -10.30 10.42
CA GLU A 286 22.38 -9.58 10.35
C GLU A 286 23.52 -10.46 9.83
N ALA A 287 23.64 -11.71 10.33
CA ALA A 287 24.65 -12.66 9.86
C ALA A 287 24.41 -13.06 8.39
N TRP A 288 23.15 -13.28 7.99
CA TRP A 288 22.79 -13.52 6.59
C TRP A 288 23.24 -12.37 5.70
N LEU A 289 22.90 -11.13 6.05
CA LEU A 289 23.26 -9.97 5.24
C LEU A 289 24.77 -9.81 5.08
N ARG A 290 25.55 -9.92 6.18
CA ARG A 290 27.03 -9.89 6.14
C ARG A 290 27.61 -11.00 5.26
N ASN A 291 27.05 -12.21 5.36
CA ASN A 291 27.48 -13.34 4.55
C ASN A 291 27.25 -13.07 3.06
N ARG A 292 26.07 -12.55 2.67
CA ARG A 292 25.75 -12.20 1.28
C ARG A 292 26.61 -11.05 0.76
N GLU A 293 26.85 -10.04 1.59
CA GLU A 293 27.69 -8.88 1.25
C GLU A 293 29.14 -9.30 0.98
N THR A 294 29.69 -10.20 1.80
CA THR A 294 31.05 -10.75 1.61
C THR A 294 31.19 -11.50 0.27
N MET A 295 30.10 -12.10 -0.20
CA MET A 295 30.03 -12.75 -1.52
C MET A 295 29.75 -11.77 -2.67
N GLY A 296 29.61 -10.47 -2.39
CA GLY A 296 29.27 -9.44 -3.37
C GLY A 296 27.84 -9.52 -3.90
N PHE A 297 26.89 -10.02 -3.11
CA PHE A 297 25.46 -10.18 -3.48
C PHE A 297 25.27 -10.95 -4.81
N PRO A 298 25.58 -12.26 -4.87
CA PRO A 298 25.71 -13.01 -6.12
C PRO A 298 24.42 -13.15 -6.96
N MET A 299 23.24 -12.86 -6.40
CA MET A 299 21.96 -12.83 -7.12
C MET A 299 21.68 -11.49 -7.82
N MET A 300 22.52 -10.47 -7.64
CA MET A 300 22.40 -9.21 -8.38
C MET A 300 22.55 -9.39 -9.91
N ARG A 301 23.12 -10.53 -10.35
CA ARG A 301 23.18 -10.92 -11.77
C ARG A 301 21.82 -11.36 -12.34
N VAL A 302 20.88 -11.75 -11.49
CA VAL A 302 19.54 -12.17 -11.92
C VAL A 302 18.77 -10.91 -12.26
N PRO A 303 18.25 -10.77 -13.50
CA PRO A 303 17.44 -9.61 -13.85
C PRO A 303 16.29 -9.51 -12.86
N ALA A 304 16.13 -8.36 -12.20
CA ALA A 304 14.87 -8.05 -11.54
C ALA A 304 13.78 -8.12 -12.62
N ALA A 305 12.67 -8.81 -12.36
CA ALA A 305 11.52 -8.74 -13.24
C ALA A 305 11.20 -7.26 -13.45
N SER A 306 11.24 -6.80 -14.70
CA SER A 306 11.05 -5.39 -14.99
C SER A 306 9.70 -4.97 -14.44
N PRO A 307 9.62 -3.91 -13.61
CA PRO A 307 8.33 -3.32 -13.30
C PRO A 307 7.75 -2.87 -14.65
N VAL A 308 6.67 -3.53 -15.07
CA VAL A 308 5.91 -3.10 -16.22
C VAL A 308 5.42 -1.69 -15.88
N GLY A 309 5.79 -0.70 -16.69
CA GLY A 309 5.20 0.63 -16.61
C GLY A 309 6.03 1.75 -15.95
N VAL A 310 7.36 1.68 -15.89
CA VAL A 310 8.15 2.91 -15.69
C VAL A 310 8.51 3.48 -17.07
N SER A 311 7.61 4.30 -17.63
CA SER A 311 7.98 5.16 -18.75
C SER A 311 9.16 6.03 -18.33
N GLY A 312 10.22 6.00 -19.14
CA GLY A 312 11.47 6.68 -18.85
C GLY A 312 11.26 8.17 -18.54
N ARG A 313 12.10 8.68 -17.62
CA ARG A 313 12.17 10.09 -17.25
C ARG A 313 12.19 10.94 -18.51
N THR A 314 11.09 11.62 -18.80
CA THR A 314 11.14 12.71 -19.78
C THR A 314 11.61 13.93 -19.01
N PRO A 315 12.78 14.51 -19.33
CA PRO A 315 13.18 15.78 -18.73
C PRO A 315 12.04 16.78 -18.94
N LEU A 316 11.76 17.59 -17.92
CA LEU A 316 10.86 18.74 -17.97
C LEU A 316 11.26 19.67 -19.12
N GLN A 317 10.85 19.35 -20.35
CA GLN A 317 11.06 20.21 -21.50
C GLN A 317 9.94 21.23 -21.50
N ASN A 318 10.33 22.47 -21.18
CA ASN A 318 9.65 23.73 -21.46
C ASN A 318 8.13 23.61 -21.47
N ALA A 319 7.52 23.76 -20.29
CA ALA A 319 6.07 23.97 -20.20
C ALA A 319 5.69 25.09 -21.19
N PRO A 320 4.81 24.83 -22.18
CA PRO A 320 4.43 25.85 -23.14
C PRO A 320 3.84 27.05 -22.41
N GLN A 321 4.29 28.26 -22.74
CA GLN A 321 3.83 29.50 -22.10
C GLN A 321 2.30 29.56 -22.10
N GLY A 322 1.71 29.74 -20.92
CA GLY A 322 0.28 29.96 -20.77
C GLY A 322 -0.14 31.32 -21.29
N GLY A 323 -1.24 31.33 -22.04
CA GLY A 323 -1.97 32.56 -22.33
C GLY A 323 -2.45 33.22 -21.04
N GLU A 324 -2.61 34.54 -21.06
CA GLU A 324 -3.11 35.32 -19.92
C GLU A 324 -4.57 34.98 -19.62
N GLY A 325 -4.93 34.80 -18.34
CA GLY A 325 -6.31 34.60 -17.91
C GLY A 325 -6.45 33.68 -16.70
N VAL A 326 -7.62 33.05 -16.60
CA VAL A 326 -7.95 32.04 -15.60
C VAL A 326 -8.39 30.74 -16.27
N ALA A 327 -8.10 29.61 -15.64
CA ALA A 327 -8.49 28.29 -16.11
C ALA A 327 -8.89 27.37 -14.94
N PRO A 328 -9.77 26.38 -15.16
CA PRO A 328 -10.04 25.37 -14.14
C PRO A 328 -8.79 24.50 -13.91
N LEU A 329 -8.63 24.00 -12.69
CA LEU A 329 -7.53 23.11 -12.29
C LEU A 329 -8.12 21.81 -11.76
N LEU A 330 -7.57 20.69 -12.20
CA LEU A 330 -7.81 19.36 -11.63
C LEU A 330 -6.47 18.71 -11.28
N ILE A 331 -6.38 18.17 -10.07
CA ILE A 331 -5.30 17.32 -9.60
C ILE A 331 -5.94 16.06 -9.02
N GLU A 332 -5.44 14.88 -9.38
CA GLU A 332 -5.85 13.61 -8.77
C GLU A 332 -4.60 12.79 -8.47
N LEU A 333 -4.44 12.37 -7.22
CA LEU A 333 -3.45 11.38 -6.83
C LEU A 333 -4.13 10.03 -6.68
N GLY A 334 -3.72 9.08 -7.51
CA GLY A 334 -4.15 7.69 -7.48
C GLY A 334 -3.23 6.80 -6.67
N VAL A 335 -3.82 6.01 -5.78
CA VAL A 335 -3.12 5.07 -4.91
C VAL A 335 -3.83 3.72 -4.87
N GLU A 336 -3.15 2.70 -4.35
CA GLU A 336 -3.83 1.48 -3.89
C GLU A 336 -4.74 1.77 -2.68
N GLU A 337 -5.62 0.83 -2.33
CA GLU A 337 -6.71 1.00 -1.37
C GLU A 337 -6.23 1.49 0.01
N MET A 338 -6.62 2.71 0.38
CA MET A 338 -6.31 3.36 1.64
C MET A 338 -7.21 2.88 2.78
N PRO A 339 -6.74 2.90 4.04
CA PRO A 339 -7.57 2.57 5.18
C PRO A 339 -8.70 3.57 5.41
N ALA A 340 -9.93 3.10 5.66
CA ALA A 340 -11.09 3.98 5.91
C ALA A 340 -10.84 5.05 7.00
N ARG A 341 -10.07 4.72 8.04
CA ARG A 341 -9.74 5.64 9.15
C ARG A 341 -8.95 6.88 8.74
N VAL A 342 -8.30 6.89 7.57
CA VAL A 342 -7.45 8.04 7.17
C VAL A 342 -8.25 9.19 6.59
N PHE A 343 -9.45 8.94 6.07
CA PHE A 343 -10.21 9.94 5.32
C PHE A 343 -10.77 11.06 6.17
N GLY A 344 -11.20 10.77 7.41
CA GLY A 344 -11.66 11.80 8.35
C GLY A 344 -10.58 12.86 8.61
N PRO A 345 -9.38 12.47 9.08
CA PRO A 345 -8.26 13.39 9.21
C PRO A 345 -7.85 14.07 7.91
N LEU A 346 -7.76 13.32 6.81
CA LEU A 346 -7.38 13.84 5.50
C LEU A 346 -8.29 14.98 5.04
N LEU A 347 -9.61 14.79 5.08
CA LEU A 347 -10.58 15.79 4.60
C LEU A 347 -10.65 17.04 5.48
N ARG A 348 -10.32 16.90 6.78
CA ARG A 348 -10.22 18.04 7.69
C ARG A 348 -8.97 18.88 7.43
N ASP A 349 -7.84 18.23 7.20
CA ASP A 349 -6.53 18.89 7.22
C ASP A 349 -6.05 19.33 5.81
N LEU A 350 -6.42 18.59 4.76
CA LEU A 350 -5.99 18.86 3.37
C LEU A 350 -6.40 20.24 2.84
N PRO A 351 -7.61 20.79 3.09
CA PRO A 351 -7.95 22.14 2.66
C PRO A 351 -6.97 23.20 3.20
N GLY A 352 -6.53 23.06 4.46
CA GLY A 352 -5.55 23.95 5.07
C GLY A 352 -4.17 23.84 4.43
N LEU A 353 -3.75 22.63 4.05
CA LEU A 353 -2.49 22.40 3.32
C LEU A 353 -2.54 22.99 1.90
N ILE A 354 -3.66 22.84 1.21
CA ILE A 354 -3.87 23.43 -0.12
C ILE A 354 -3.75 24.96 -0.02
N ASP A 355 -4.42 25.59 0.94
CA ASP A 355 -4.35 27.02 1.19
C ASP A 355 -2.93 27.50 1.54
N LYS A 356 -2.24 26.75 2.41
CA LYS A 356 -0.85 27.01 2.82
C LYS A 356 0.10 27.11 1.63
N HIS A 357 -0.13 26.31 0.58
CA HIS A 357 0.75 26.27 -0.60
C HIS A 357 0.25 27.14 -1.76
N LEU A 358 -1.05 27.16 -2.06
CA LEU A 358 -1.61 27.92 -3.19
C LEU A 358 -1.73 29.42 -2.93
N LYS A 359 -2.07 29.87 -1.71
CA LYS A 359 -2.26 31.31 -1.43
C LYS A 359 -0.96 32.09 -1.58
N PRO A 360 0.19 31.68 -1.00
CA PRO A 360 1.46 32.38 -1.19
C PRO A 360 1.97 32.32 -2.62
N ALA A 361 1.53 31.33 -3.40
CA ALA A 361 1.89 31.19 -4.81
C ALA A 361 1.23 32.26 -5.70
N GLY A 362 0.20 32.97 -5.22
CA GLY A 362 -0.41 34.08 -5.95
C GLY A 362 -1.19 33.67 -7.19
N LEU A 363 -1.68 32.41 -7.24
CA LEU A 363 -2.47 31.88 -8.36
C LEU A 363 -3.99 32.11 -8.20
N ASP A 364 -4.42 32.66 -7.06
CA ASP A 364 -5.81 33.01 -6.74
C ASP A 364 -6.87 31.93 -7.06
N ALA A 365 -6.60 30.69 -6.63
CA ALA A 365 -7.52 29.57 -6.86
C ALA A 365 -8.89 29.80 -6.18
N LYS A 366 -9.97 29.70 -6.94
CA LYS A 366 -11.36 29.88 -6.47
C LYS A 366 -12.12 28.56 -6.45
N ASP A 367 -13.10 28.49 -5.53
CA ASP A 367 -14.01 27.37 -5.35
C ASP A 367 -13.22 26.05 -5.34
N VAL A 368 -12.28 25.93 -4.41
CA VAL A 368 -11.47 24.72 -4.28
C VAL A 368 -12.31 23.63 -3.60
N LYS A 369 -12.41 22.45 -4.23
CA LYS A 369 -13.10 21.29 -3.68
C LYS A 369 -12.18 20.08 -3.65
N VAL A 370 -12.22 19.37 -2.53
CA VAL A 370 -11.50 18.12 -2.31
C VAL A 370 -12.46 16.94 -2.48
N PHE A 371 -11.97 15.90 -3.15
CA PHE A 371 -12.64 14.62 -3.30
C PHE A 371 -11.76 13.52 -2.74
N ALA A 372 -12.37 12.47 -2.20
CA ALA A 372 -11.64 11.29 -1.78
C ALA A 372 -12.42 10.00 -2.06
N THR A 373 -11.70 8.96 -2.45
CA THR A 373 -12.21 7.59 -2.54
C THR A 373 -11.17 6.64 -1.92
N ALA A 374 -11.52 5.35 -1.79
CA ALA A 374 -10.59 4.30 -1.36
C ALA A 374 -9.21 4.38 -2.06
N ARG A 375 -9.15 4.88 -3.29
CA ARG A 375 -7.94 4.87 -4.13
C ARG A 375 -7.52 6.26 -4.64
N ARG A 376 -8.17 7.34 -4.19
CA ARG A 376 -8.03 8.67 -4.81
C ARG A 376 -8.06 9.80 -3.83
N ILE A 377 -7.23 10.80 -4.11
CA ILE A 377 -7.31 12.13 -3.51
C ILE A 377 -7.41 13.12 -4.68
N GLY A 378 -8.57 13.74 -4.85
CA GLY A 378 -8.85 14.72 -5.90
C GLY A 378 -8.90 16.14 -5.36
N ILE A 379 -8.37 17.10 -6.11
CA ILE A 379 -8.45 18.53 -5.84
C ILE A 379 -8.90 19.21 -7.13
N SER A 380 -9.95 20.02 -7.04
CA SER A 380 -10.42 20.82 -8.18
C SER A 380 -10.58 22.28 -7.78
N ALA A 381 -10.25 23.19 -8.68
CA ALA A 381 -10.57 24.61 -8.55
C ALA A 381 -11.23 25.08 -9.84
N SER A 382 -12.31 25.87 -9.74
CA SER A 382 -13.05 26.33 -10.93
C SER A 382 -12.29 27.40 -11.72
N SER A 383 -11.41 28.13 -11.05
CA SER A 383 -10.64 29.22 -11.62
C SER A 383 -9.30 29.36 -10.91
N VAL A 384 -8.22 29.33 -11.68
CA VAL A 384 -6.83 29.55 -11.24
C VAL A 384 -6.16 30.42 -12.30
N LEU A 385 -5.41 31.44 -11.86
CA LEU A 385 -4.63 32.27 -12.78
C LEU A 385 -3.62 31.40 -13.54
N THR A 386 -3.57 31.57 -14.86
CA THR A 386 -2.62 30.85 -15.72
C THR A 386 -1.20 31.42 -15.64
N ARG A 387 -1.06 32.61 -15.06
CA ARG A 387 0.20 33.28 -14.79
C ARG A 387 0.09 34.07 -13.49
N GLN A 388 1.10 33.98 -12.64
CA GLN A 388 1.20 34.83 -11.45
C GLN A 388 1.27 36.31 -11.89
N PRO A 389 0.60 37.24 -11.20
CA PRO A 389 0.73 38.66 -11.50
C PRO A 389 2.15 39.16 -11.21
N ASP A 390 2.64 40.10 -12.03
CA ASP A 390 3.89 40.82 -11.76
C ASP A 390 3.76 41.55 -10.40
N GLN A 391 4.80 41.42 -9.57
CA GLN A 391 4.82 42.03 -8.24
C GLN A 391 5.75 43.24 -8.23
N LYS A 392 5.22 44.40 -7.80
CA LYS A 392 6.05 45.56 -7.48
C LYS A 392 6.53 45.44 -6.04
N LEU A 393 7.84 45.34 -5.85
CA LEU A 393 8.49 45.24 -4.56
C LEU A 393 9.18 46.56 -4.24
N ALA A 394 8.76 47.22 -3.16
CA ALA A 394 9.46 48.37 -2.60
C ALA A 394 10.52 47.85 -1.61
N LEU A 395 11.76 47.72 -2.07
CA LEU A 395 12.86 47.20 -1.27
C LEU A 395 13.49 48.35 -0.47
N LYS A 396 13.52 48.21 0.86
CA LYS A 396 14.09 49.20 1.77
C LYS A 396 15.62 49.08 1.82
N GLY A 397 16.28 50.21 1.58
CA GLY A 397 17.73 50.38 1.56
C GLY A 397 18.26 51.20 2.74
N PRO A 398 19.48 51.74 2.64
CA PRO A 398 20.11 52.50 3.72
C PRO A 398 19.31 53.78 4.07
N PRO A 399 19.47 54.33 5.28
CA PRO A 399 18.81 55.58 5.67
C PRO A 399 19.29 56.76 4.79
N ALA A 400 18.45 57.76 4.62
CA ALA A 400 18.67 58.86 3.67
C ALA A 400 19.98 59.64 3.93
N ASN A 401 20.38 59.77 5.20
CA ASN A 401 21.63 60.41 5.63
C ASN A 401 22.90 59.66 5.21
N MET A 402 22.77 58.38 4.80
CA MET A 402 23.84 57.56 4.24
C MET A 402 23.69 57.36 2.73
N ALA A 403 22.56 57.77 2.15
CA ALA A 403 22.25 57.58 0.74
C ALA A 403 22.85 58.69 -0.14
N LYS A 404 23.01 59.91 0.38
CA LYS A 404 23.63 61.04 -0.32
C LYS A 404 24.83 61.61 0.45
N ASP A 405 25.86 62.01 -0.29
CA ASP A 405 27.03 62.70 0.29
C ASP A 405 26.77 64.19 0.55
N ALA A 406 27.74 64.89 1.13
CA ALA A 406 27.65 66.32 1.45
C ALA A 406 27.49 67.23 0.22
N SER A 407 27.73 66.70 -1.00
CA SER A 407 27.55 67.40 -2.27
C SER A 407 26.23 67.05 -2.96
N GLY A 408 25.40 66.20 -2.35
CA GLY A 408 24.09 65.80 -2.87
C GLY A 408 24.13 64.63 -3.86
N ASN A 409 25.29 64.01 -4.08
CA ASN A 409 25.44 62.86 -4.99
C ASN A 409 25.13 61.54 -4.27
N TRP A 410 24.71 60.54 -5.03
CA TRP A 410 24.49 59.19 -4.50
C TRP A 410 25.78 58.57 -3.97
N THR A 411 25.75 58.05 -2.74
CA THR A 411 26.91 57.37 -2.16
C THR A 411 27.16 56.01 -2.82
N GLN A 412 28.36 55.46 -2.67
CA GLN A 412 28.64 54.09 -3.13
C GLN A 412 27.67 53.04 -2.55
N ALA A 413 27.17 53.26 -1.33
CA ALA A 413 26.18 52.39 -0.71
C ALA A 413 24.82 52.44 -1.45
N ALA A 414 24.37 53.62 -1.88
CA ALA A 414 23.17 53.78 -2.70
C ALA A 414 23.33 53.16 -4.09
N VAL A 415 24.50 53.36 -4.73
CA VAL A 415 24.81 52.77 -6.04
C VAL A 415 24.88 51.24 -5.98
N ALA A 416 25.52 50.68 -4.95
CA ALA A 416 25.57 49.23 -4.75
C ALA A 416 24.19 48.64 -4.45
N PHE A 417 23.35 49.35 -3.69
CA PHE A 417 21.96 48.97 -3.42
C PHE A 417 21.11 48.97 -4.70
N ALA A 418 21.23 49.98 -5.56
CA ALA A 418 20.55 49.98 -6.86
C ALA A 418 20.98 48.80 -7.74
N LYS A 419 22.30 48.60 -7.89
CA LYS A 419 22.87 47.54 -8.74
C LYS A 419 22.45 46.14 -8.27
N LYS A 420 22.40 45.89 -6.96
CA LYS A 420 21.93 44.62 -6.37
C LYS A 420 20.49 44.30 -6.77
N ASN A 421 19.66 45.32 -7.01
CA ASN A 421 18.25 45.18 -7.35
C ASN A 421 17.98 45.41 -8.85
N GLY A 422 19.02 45.46 -9.69
CA GLY A 422 18.89 45.60 -11.15
C GLY A 422 18.49 47.01 -11.62
N LEU A 423 18.66 48.03 -10.79
CA LEU A 423 18.31 49.42 -11.07
C LEU A 423 19.55 50.32 -11.15
N THR A 424 19.41 51.51 -11.70
CA THR A 424 20.41 52.60 -11.59
C THR A 424 20.12 53.47 -10.35
N ALA A 425 21.11 54.22 -9.89
CA ALA A 425 20.97 55.02 -8.66
C ALA A 425 19.92 56.14 -8.80
N GLU A 426 19.67 56.60 -10.03
CA GLU A 426 18.66 57.59 -10.39
C GLU A 426 17.23 57.07 -10.30
N GLN A 427 17.04 55.75 -10.30
CA GLN A 427 15.73 55.09 -10.17
C GLN A 427 15.35 54.81 -8.70
N LEU A 428 16.17 55.27 -7.75
CA LEU A 428 15.91 55.11 -6.32
C LEU A 428 15.11 56.30 -5.79
N GLU A 429 14.23 56.03 -4.85
CA GLU A 429 13.44 57.06 -4.17
C GLU A 429 13.73 57.09 -2.67
N ILE A 430 13.66 58.27 -2.06
CA ILE A 430 13.74 58.39 -0.59
C ILE A 430 12.33 58.57 -0.05
N ARG A 431 11.89 57.65 0.82
CA ARG A 431 10.59 57.69 1.52
C ARG A 431 10.84 57.46 3.01
N ASP A 432 10.21 58.23 3.88
CA ASP A 432 10.30 58.10 5.35
C ASP A 432 11.75 57.97 5.89
N ASN A 433 12.67 58.78 5.36
CA ASN A 433 14.09 58.81 5.74
C ASN A 433 14.89 57.53 5.38
N TYR A 434 14.41 56.70 4.46
CA TYR A 434 15.13 55.56 3.89
C TYR A 434 15.09 55.55 2.36
N LEU A 435 16.12 54.97 1.76
CA LEU A 435 16.17 54.71 0.33
C LEU A 435 15.28 53.52 -0.02
N PHE A 436 14.56 53.59 -1.14
CA PHE A 436 13.71 52.54 -1.66
C PHE A 436 14.06 52.28 -3.13
N ALA A 437 14.12 51.01 -3.48
CA ALA A 437 14.20 50.54 -4.86
C ALA A 437 12.85 49.92 -5.22
N GLU A 438 12.17 50.48 -6.24
CA GLU A 438 11.01 49.81 -6.84
C GLU A 438 11.50 48.78 -7.85
N SER A 439 11.50 47.52 -7.45
CA SER A 439 11.86 46.40 -8.31
C SER A 439 10.59 45.69 -8.76
N GLU A 440 10.50 45.36 -10.05
CA GLU A 440 9.42 44.55 -10.58
C GLU A 440 9.87 43.10 -10.68
N LYS A 441 9.23 42.21 -9.92
CA LYS A 441 9.42 40.77 -10.05
C LYS A 441 8.38 40.25 -11.03
N LYS A 442 8.84 39.82 -12.21
CA LYS A 442 7.98 39.19 -13.21
C LYS A 442 7.32 37.94 -12.64
N GLY A 443 6.02 37.83 -12.84
CA GLY A 443 5.24 36.67 -12.47
C GLY A 443 5.62 35.46 -13.29
N ARG A 444 5.52 34.28 -12.68
CA ARG A 444 5.85 32.99 -13.29
C ARG A 444 4.63 32.33 -13.91
N ASP A 445 4.87 31.40 -14.83
CA ASP A 445 3.81 30.56 -15.39
C ASP A 445 3.20 29.66 -14.31
N ALA A 446 1.87 29.51 -14.31
CA ALA A 446 1.19 28.70 -13.31
C ALA A 446 1.54 27.22 -13.39
N LEU A 447 1.87 26.69 -14.59
CA LEU A 447 2.28 25.30 -14.75
C LEU A 447 3.58 25.01 -13.98
N GLU A 448 4.56 25.92 -14.05
CA GLU A 448 5.81 25.79 -13.30
C GLU A 448 5.57 25.84 -11.79
N ILE A 449 4.75 26.80 -11.34
CA ILE A 449 4.41 26.95 -9.93
C ILE A 449 3.69 25.69 -9.42
N LEU A 450 2.68 25.22 -10.14
CA LEU A 450 1.90 24.03 -9.79
C LEU A 450 2.77 22.78 -9.74
N ALA A 451 3.68 22.60 -10.70
CA ALA A 451 4.63 21.50 -10.72
C ALA A 451 5.54 21.47 -9.47
N GLU A 452 5.84 22.63 -8.89
CA GLU A 452 6.64 22.74 -7.66
C GLU A 452 5.82 22.55 -6.37
N ILE A 453 4.58 23.05 -6.30
CA ILE A 453 3.80 23.09 -5.06
C ILE A 453 2.94 21.85 -4.84
N VAL A 454 2.42 21.22 -5.89
CA VAL A 454 1.51 20.08 -5.76
C VAL A 454 2.19 18.87 -5.09
N PRO A 455 3.43 18.48 -5.47
CA PRO A 455 4.17 17.46 -4.74
C PRO A 455 4.39 17.80 -3.25
N LYS A 456 4.53 19.08 -2.91
CA LYS A 456 4.68 19.54 -1.51
C LYS A 456 3.38 19.42 -0.72
N ILE A 457 2.23 19.72 -1.34
CA ILE A 457 0.91 19.51 -0.73
C ILE A 457 0.76 18.04 -0.33
N PHE A 458 1.06 17.09 -1.22
CA PHE A 458 0.97 15.67 -0.91
C PHE A 458 1.99 15.21 0.13
N SER A 459 3.23 15.72 0.07
CA SER A 459 4.27 15.39 1.04
C SER A 459 3.98 15.90 2.45
N ASP A 460 3.26 17.02 2.57
CA ASP A 460 2.88 17.62 3.85
C ASP A 460 1.67 16.93 4.51
N ILE A 461 0.99 15.99 3.82
CA ILE A 461 -0.10 15.22 4.42
C ILE A 461 0.45 14.34 5.54
N HIS A 462 -0.11 14.50 6.74
CA HIS A 462 0.28 13.70 7.87
C HIS A 462 -0.42 12.34 7.87
N TRP A 463 0.38 11.27 7.81
CA TRP A 463 -0.11 9.89 7.86
C TRP A 463 0.30 9.22 9.18
N TYR A 464 -0.61 8.42 9.75
CA TYR A 464 -0.32 7.65 10.96
C TYR A 464 0.79 6.60 10.74
N LYS A 465 0.88 6.05 9.52
CA LYS A 465 1.95 5.20 9.02
C LYS A 465 2.14 5.45 7.53
N THR A 466 3.37 5.28 7.07
CA THR A 466 3.73 5.30 5.65
C THR A 466 4.49 4.03 5.29
N MET A 467 4.60 3.77 4.00
CA MET A 467 5.30 2.63 3.45
C MET A 467 6.11 3.01 2.22
N ARG A 468 7.13 2.19 1.96
CA ARG A 468 7.90 2.12 0.72
C ARG A 468 7.44 0.92 -0.09
N TRP A 469 7.68 0.96 -1.40
CA TRP A 469 7.40 -0.13 -2.34
C TRP A 469 8.46 -0.16 -3.45
N GLY A 470 8.46 -1.23 -4.24
CA GLY A 470 9.42 -1.43 -5.32
C GLY A 470 10.85 -1.38 -4.82
N ASN A 471 11.67 -0.52 -5.44
CA ASN A 471 13.07 -0.35 -5.04
C ASN A 471 13.25 0.45 -3.73
N GLY A 472 12.18 0.98 -3.14
CA GLY A 472 12.24 1.77 -1.90
C GLY A 472 12.95 3.12 -2.05
N GLU A 473 12.98 3.68 -3.26
CA GLU A 473 13.62 4.98 -3.57
C GLU A 473 12.65 6.17 -3.63
N GLY A 474 11.34 5.91 -3.77
CA GLY A 474 10.31 6.94 -3.82
C GLY A 474 9.96 7.53 -2.45
N THR A 475 9.22 8.64 -2.46
CA THR A 475 8.64 9.26 -1.26
C THR A 475 7.72 8.26 -0.54
N PRO A 476 7.96 7.92 0.74
CA PRO A 476 7.04 7.08 1.51
C PRO A 476 5.65 7.71 1.55
N PHE A 477 4.62 6.89 1.40
CA PHE A 477 3.23 7.35 1.36
C PHE A 477 2.31 6.34 2.06
N VAL A 478 1.03 6.68 2.26
CA VAL A 478 0.08 5.79 2.94
C VAL A 478 -0.11 4.47 2.19
N ARG A 479 -0.04 4.51 0.87
CA ARG A 479 -0.14 3.37 -0.07
C ARG A 479 0.67 3.65 -1.33
N PRO A 480 1.05 2.63 -2.12
CA PRO A 480 1.73 2.83 -3.39
C PRO A 480 0.95 3.75 -4.32
N VAL A 481 1.64 4.75 -4.86
CA VAL A 481 1.09 5.69 -5.84
C VAL A 481 1.14 5.03 -7.20
N THR A 482 0.02 5.06 -7.93
CA THR A 482 -0.19 4.29 -9.17
C THR A 482 -0.54 5.15 -10.37
N TRP A 483 -1.13 6.34 -10.19
CA TRP A 483 -1.29 7.35 -11.26
C TRP A 483 -1.35 8.76 -10.69
N LEU A 484 -1.09 9.76 -11.54
CA LEU A 484 -1.16 11.17 -11.20
C LEU A 484 -1.84 11.94 -12.34
N VAL A 485 -2.94 12.62 -12.05
CA VAL A 485 -3.56 13.59 -12.95
C VAL A 485 -3.21 14.99 -12.49
N ALA A 486 -2.79 15.85 -13.40
CA ALA A 486 -2.67 17.27 -13.14
C ALA A 486 -2.91 18.07 -14.43
N VAL A 487 -4.03 18.80 -14.48
CA VAL A 487 -4.49 19.51 -15.68
C VAL A 487 -4.95 20.92 -15.32
N LEU A 488 -4.41 21.94 -15.98
CA LEU A 488 -4.83 23.34 -15.91
C LEU A 488 -5.41 23.76 -17.27
N GLY A 489 -6.73 23.97 -17.32
CA GLY A 489 -7.47 24.14 -18.57
C GLY A 489 -7.36 22.87 -19.42
N GLU A 490 -6.69 22.99 -20.56
CA GLU A 490 -6.44 21.87 -21.50
C GLU A 490 -4.99 21.34 -21.42
N ARG A 491 -4.18 21.87 -20.50
CA ARG A 491 -2.73 21.58 -20.44
C ARG A 491 -2.40 20.71 -19.23
N VAL A 492 -1.63 19.64 -19.46
CA VAL A 492 -1.06 18.84 -18.37
C VAL A 492 0.03 19.66 -17.68
N VAL A 493 -0.03 19.72 -16.35
CA VAL A 493 1.01 20.32 -15.52
C VAL A 493 2.14 19.30 -15.41
N PRO A 494 3.35 19.55 -15.95
CA PRO A 494 4.39 18.54 -16.03
C PRO A 494 5.07 18.38 -14.66
N MET A 495 4.71 17.33 -13.92
CA MET A 495 5.21 17.08 -12.57
C MET A 495 5.43 15.58 -12.34
N ASN A 496 6.19 15.26 -11.30
CA ASN A 496 6.37 13.88 -10.84
C ASN A 496 6.13 13.81 -9.34
N PHE A 497 5.47 12.75 -8.88
CA PHE A 497 5.36 12.43 -7.47
C PHE A 497 5.49 10.92 -7.26
N ALA A 498 6.33 10.53 -6.29
CA ALA A 498 6.61 9.13 -5.96
C ALA A 498 6.97 8.24 -7.16
N GLY A 499 7.65 8.80 -8.17
CA GLY A 499 8.06 8.09 -9.38
C GLY A 499 7.03 8.09 -10.51
N ILE A 500 5.84 8.66 -10.30
CA ILE A 500 4.76 8.72 -11.29
C ILE A 500 4.71 10.11 -11.94
N GLU A 501 4.77 10.16 -13.27
CA GLU A 501 4.59 11.38 -14.06
C GLU A 501 3.10 11.73 -14.19
N SER A 502 2.79 13.02 -14.18
CA SER A 502 1.43 13.51 -14.36
C SER A 502 0.93 13.35 -15.78
N SER A 503 -0.38 13.11 -15.92
CA SER A 503 -1.08 13.05 -17.20
C SER A 503 -2.50 13.61 -17.09
N ASN A 504 -3.32 13.40 -18.12
CA ASN A 504 -4.78 13.59 -18.05
C ASN A 504 -5.54 12.25 -17.96
N GLN A 505 -4.86 11.15 -17.60
CA GLN A 505 -5.43 9.82 -17.49
C GLN A 505 -5.68 9.47 -16.03
N SER A 506 -6.96 9.46 -15.64
CA SER A 506 -7.43 8.83 -14.40
C SER A 506 -7.66 7.33 -14.63
N GLN A 507 -8.10 6.61 -13.60
CA GLN A 507 -8.47 5.19 -13.70
C GLN A 507 -9.97 4.98 -13.49
N GLY A 508 -10.60 4.04 -14.19
CA GLY A 508 -11.96 3.62 -13.87
C GLY A 508 -12.03 2.73 -12.61
N HIS A 509 -13.21 2.18 -12.34
CA HIS A 509 -13.40 1.23 -11.26
C HIS A 509 -12.61 -0.06 -11.47
N ARG A 510 -11.94 -0.57 -10.41
CA ARG A 510 -11.03 -1.74 -10.47
C ARG A 510 -11.58 -2.94 -11.25
N PHE A 511 -12.84 -3.29 -10.98
CA PHE A 511 -13.48 -4.46 -11.57
C PHE A 511 -14.44 -4.09 -12.71
N LEU A 512 -15.37 -3.17 -12.45
CA LEU A 512 -16.44 -2.78 -13.36
C LEU A 512 -15.99 -1.93 -14.57
N HIS A 513 -14.83 -1.27 -14.50
CA HIS A 513 -14.25 -0.50 -15.61
C HIS A 513 -12.72 -0.41 -15.47
N ASN A 514 -12.03 -1.54 -15.62
CA ASN A 514 -10.58 -1.63 -15.41
C ASN A 514 -9.76 -1.06 -16.58
N LYS A 515 -9.94 0.23 -16.90
CA LYS A 515 -9.26 0.93 -17.99
C LYS A 515 -8.97 2.39 -17.62
N PRO A 516 -7.91 2.99 -18.17
CA PRO A 516 -7.67 4.43 -18.07
C PRO A 516 -8.85 5.25 -18.61
N VAL A 517 -9.06 6.43 -18.03
CA VAL A 517 -10.13 7.37 -18.37
C VAL A 517 -9.50 8.75 -18.58
N ALA A 518 -9.61 9.29 -19.79
CA ALA A 518 -9.19 10.65 -20.07
C ALA A 518 -10.13 11.64 -19.36
N VAL A 519 -9.57 12.53 -18.55
CA VAL A 519 -10.32 13.52 -17.78
C VAL A 519 -9.93 14.95 -18.16
N LYS A 520 -10.85 15.89 -17.93
CA LYS A 520 -10.68 17.33 -18.18
C LYS A 520 -10.60 18.09 -16.86
N ALA A 521 -10.01 19.28 -16.89
CA ALA A 521 -9.92 20.12 -15.68
C ALA A 521 -11.28 20.63 -15.19
N ASP A 522 -12.29 20.72 -16.06
CA ASP A 522 -13.66 21.05 -15.66
C ASP A 522 -14.22 20.01 -14.67
N ARG A 523 -14.63 20.48 -13.48
CA ARG A 523 -15.10 19.62 -12.39
C ARG A 523 -16.30 18.77 -12.80
N SER A 524 -17.28 19.34 -13.49
CA SER A 524 -18.50 18.62 -13.86
C SER A 524 -18.20 17.52 -14.87
N ALA A 525 -17.37 17.81 -15.86
CA ALA A 525 -16.87 16.83 -16.82
C ALA A 525 -16.05 15.73 -16.15
N TYR A 526 -15.19 16.07 -15.19
CA TYR A 526 -14.42 15.11 -14.40
C TYR A 526 -15.32 14.13 -13.64
N LEU A 527 -16.29 14.66 -12.87
CA LEU A 527 -17.23 13.83 -12.11
C LEU A 527 -18.06 12.95 -13.05
N GLN A 528 -18.52 13.46 -14.18
CA GLN A 528 -19.30 12.68 -15.14
C GLN A 528 -18.48 11.56 -15.79
N ALA A 529 -17.26 11.86 -16.26
CA ALA A 529 -16.39 10.88 -16.88
C ALA A 529 -16.09 9.70 -15.93
N LEU A 530 -15.88 9.98 -14.65
CA LEU A 530 -15.64 8.94 -13.66
C LEU A 530 -16.93 8.20 -13.26
N ARG A 531 -18.10 8.84 -13.22
CA ARG A 531 -19.39 8.12 -13.06
C ARG A 531 -19.63 7.13 -14.19
N ASP A 532 -19.34 7.52 -15.44
CA ASP A 532 -19.45 6.64 -16.61
C ASP A 532 -18.48 5.45 -16.50
N ALA A 533 -17.30 5.69 -15.93
CA ALA A 533 -16.31 4.67 -15.56
C ALA A 533 -16.57 3.99 -14.20
N LYS A 534 -17.81 4.06 -13.70
CA LYS A 534 -18.28 3.39 -12.47
C LYS A 534 -17.57 3.86 -11.20
N VAL A 535 -17.29 5.15 -11.07
CA VAL A 535 -16.66 5.73 -9.87
C VAL A 535 -17.46 6.96 -9.43
N PHE A 536 -18.03 6.91 -8.23
CA PHE A 536 -18.57 8.10 -7.56
C PHE A 536 -17.45 8.76 -6.77
N VAL A 537 -16.86 9.80 -7.34
CA VAL A 537 -15.66 10.45 -6.77
C VAL A 537 -15.99 11.32 -5.56
N ASP A 538 -17.15 11.97 -5.60
CA ASP A 538 -17.63 12.81 -4.51
C ASP A 538 -18.15 11.93 -3.36
N GLN A 539 -17.45 12.01 -2.21
CA GLN A 539 -17.77 11.24 -1.02
C GLN A 539 -19.20 11.49 -0.51
N ASP A 540 -19.73 12.71 -0.62
CA ASP A 540 -21.04 13.06 -0.09
C ASP A 540 -22.15 12.48 -0.98
N GLU A 541 -21.96 12.59 -2.30
CA GLU A 541 -22.82 11.92 -3.29
C GLU A 541 -22.82 10.41 -3.08
N ARG A 542 -21.64 9.82 -2.88
CA ARG A 542 -21.51 8.37 -2.68
C ARG A 542 -22.20 7.92 -1.39
N LYS A 543 -22.02 8.64 -0.28
CA LYS A 543 -22.67 8.33 1.00
C LYS A 543 -24.20 8.30 0.85
N GLU A 544 -24.75 9.31 0.18
CA GLU A 544 -26.20 9.40 0.00
C GLU A 544 -26.74 8.37 -1.00
N LYS A 545 -25.91 8.00 -1.99
CA LYS A 545 -26.22 6.89 -2.89
C LYS A 545 -26.30 5.57 -2.14
N ILE A 546 -25.36 5.28 -1.24
CA ILE A 546 -25.39 4.07 -0.39
C ILE A 546 -26.68 4.06 0.45
N ARG A 547 -26.97 5.16 1.15
CA ARG A 547 -28.19 5.30 1.97
C ARG A 547 -29.46 5.01 1.16
N SER A 548 -29.57 5.63 -0.02
CA SER A 548 -30.71 5.46 -0.91
C SER A 548 -30.86 4.01 -1.39
N LEU A 549 -29.76 3.37 -1.77
CA LEU A 549 -29.76 1.98 -2.25
C LEU A 549 -30.15 0.99 -1.14
N VAL A 550 -29.68 1.20 0.09
CA VAL A 550 -30.07 0.39 1.25
C VAL A 550 -31.57 0.53 1.52
N LEU A 551 -32.08 1.76 1.62
CA LEU A 551 -33.50 2.02 1.86
C LEU A 551 -34.41 1.44 0.77
N GLU A 552 -34.01 1.55 -0.49
CA GLU A 552 -34.75 0.97 -1.61
C GLU A 552 -34.77 -0.56 -1.54
N THR A 553 -33.61 -1.17 -1.24
CA THR A 553 -33.46 -2.63 -1.18
C THR A 553 -34.23 -3.23 0.00
N THR A 554 -34.14 -2.63 1.19
CA THR A 554 -34.85 -3.11 2.37
C THR A 554 -36.36 -2.98 2.20
N LYS A 555 -36.84 -1.86 1.63
CA LYS A 555 -38.27 -1.66 1.32
C LYS A 555 -38.78 -2.74 0.35
N LYS A 556 -38.02 -3.09 -0.68
CA LYS A 556 -38.38 -4.15 -1.64
C LYS A 556 -38.49 -5.53 -0.99
N GLN A 557 -37.67 -5.80 0.02
CA GLN A 557 -37.62 -7.09 0.72
C GLN A 557 -38.46 -7.13 2.01
N ASN A 558 -39.21 -6.06 2.31
CA ASN A 558 -39.94 -5.91 3.56
C ASN A 558 -39.03 -6.07 4.81
N LEU A 559 -37.80 -5.58 4.71
CA LEU A 559 -36.82 -5.53 5.79
C LEU A 559 -36.72 -4.11 6.35
N ALA A 560 -36.22 -3.99 7.58
CA ALA A 560 -35.90 -2.70 8.19
C ALA A 560 -34.38 -2.50 8.19
N TRP A 561 -33.92 -1.31 7.82
CA TRP A 561 -32.52 -0.95 7.97
C TRP A 561 -32.21 -0.65 9.44
N ARG A 562 -31.30 -1.42 10.03
CA ARG A 562 -30.67 -1.04 11.30
C ARG A 562 -29.63 0.04 11.00
N THR A 563 -29.98 1.29 11.27
CA THR A 563 -29.13 2.45 10.99
C THR A 563 -27.87 2.43 11.84
N ASP A 564 -26.73 2.61 11.19
CA ASP A 564 -25.41 2.77 11.79
C ASP A 564 -24.62 3.78 10.93
N GLU A 565 -24.53 5.02 11.40
CA GLU A 565 -23.88 6.10 10.63
C GLU A 565 -22.37 5.95 10.57
N GLU A 566 -21.75 5.37 11.59
CA GLU A 566 -20.30 5.12 11.62
C GLU A 566 -19.94 4.01 10.61
N LEU A 567 -20.77 2.97 10.53
CA LEU A 567 -20.63 1.95 9.50
C LEU A 567 -20.88 2.52 8.11
N LEU A 568 -21.89 3.39 7.93
CA LEU A 568 -22.15 4.04 6.64
C LEU A 568 -20.95 4.91 6.20
N ASP A 569 -20.35 5.66 7.12
CA ASP A 569 -19.12 6.40 6.87
C ASP A 569 -17.98 5.47 6.46
N THR A 570 -17.78 4.40 7.21
CA THR A 570 -16.75 3.39 6.89
C THR A 570 -16.96 2.79 5.50
N VAL A 571 -18.18 2.35 5.17
CA VAL A 571 -18.50 1.76 3.86
C VAL A 571 -18.29 2.76 2.73
N THR A 572 -18.59 4.05 2.95
CA THR A 572 -18.34 5.12 1.96
C THR A 572 -16.88 5.20 1.54
N TRP A 573 -15.96 4.81 2.43
CA TRP A 573 -14.52 4.79 2.16
C TRP A 573 -14.01 3.47 1.59
N LEU A 574 -14.80 2.40 1.63
CA LEU A 574 -14.40 1.07 1.15
C LEU A 574 -14.82 0.79 -0.30
N VAL A 575 -15.72 1.59 -0.88
CA VAL A 575 -16.25 1.37 -2.23
C VAL A 575 -16.15 2.62 -3.09
N GLU A 576 -15.92 2.44 -4.40
CA GLU A 576 -16.01 3.52 -5.39
C GLU A 576 -17.38 3.52 -6.10
N TYR A 577 -18.01 2.35 -6.23
CA TYR A 577 -19.32 2.15 -6.82
C TYR A 577 -20.20 1.31 -5.89
N PRO A 578 -21.16 1.91 -5.18
CA PRO A 578 -21.96 1.17 -4.23
C PRO A 578 -22.98 0.28 -4.93
N VAL A 579 -22.96 -1.01 -4.62
CA VAL A 579 -23.95 -2.01 -5.02
C VAL A 579 -24.44 -2.72 -3.76
N PRO A 580 -25.75 -2.73 -3.47
CA PRO A 580 -26.26 -3.45 -2.32
C PRO A 580 -26.22 -4.96 -2.60
N VAL A 581 -25.72 -5.73 -1.62
CA VAL A 581 -25.74 -7.20 -1.64
C VAL A 581 -26.75 -7.66 -0.60
N LEU A 582 -27.64 -8.57 -0.98
CA LEU A 582 -28.55 -9.26 -0.08
C LEU A 582 -27.98 -10.66 0.15
N CYS A 583 -27.57 -10.95 1.38
CA CYS A 583 -26.99 -12.23 1.78
C CYS A 583 -28.01 -13.12 2.50
#